data_AF-A0A7V6XQV1-F1
#
_entry.id   AF-A0A7V6XQV1-F1
#
_cell.length_a   1.000
_cell.length_b   1.000
_cell.length_c   1.000
_cell.angle_alpha   90.00
_cell.angle_beta   90.00
_cell.angle_gamma   90.00
#
_symmetry.space_group_name_H-M   'P 1'
#
loop_
_entity.id
_entity.type
_entity.pdbx_description
1 polymer ?
#
loop_
_entity_poly.entity_id
_entity_poly.type
_entity_poly.pdbx_seq_one_letter_code
_entity_poly.pdbx_strand_id
1 'polypeptide(L)'
;METYLKDVAKRYTTFFNVYRNEHLGDVPLTFYAQYKRRDEKYFLTKKLNVWGIENQQVVFVIEKDHVTLADIQQLKREMLYHAESYIPKHSEHMSTSFLGVVVANGRVEESAIKAVRSFRKIKFFKYGFHGWGEFYLGIVHLPEEDLFVHRKGKEFMRLFRTELGIKGG
;
A
#
# COMPACT_ATOMS: atom_id res chain seq x y z
N MET A 1 -7.00 -15.16 8.56
CA MET A 1 -6.80 -13.72 8.33
C MET A 1 -5.85 -13.09 9.36
N GLU A 2 -6.14 -13.15 10.66
CA GLU A 2 -5.33 -12.50 11.71
C GLU A 2 -3.83 -12.85 11.68
N THR A 3 -3.49 -14.15 11.61
CA THR A 3 -2.08 -14.60 11.53
C THR A 3 -1.36 -14.00 10.32
N TYR A 4 -1.99 -14.06 9.14
CA TYR A 4 -1.44 -13.49 7.91
C TYR A 4 -1.15 -11.99 8.05
N LEU A 5 -2.08 -11.22 8.62
CA LEU A 5 -1.90 -9.78 8.83
C LEU A 5 -0.80 -9.48 9.85
N LYS A 6 -0.68 -10.28 10.93
CA LYS A 6 0.42 -10.17 11.89
C LYS A 6 1.78 -10.41 11.23
N ASP A 7 1.89 -11.42 10.39
CA ASP A 7 3.13 -11.76 9.69
C ASP A 7 3.52 -10.69 8.67
N VAL A 8 2.57 -10.25 7.82
CA VAL A 8 2.77 -9.14 6.89
C VAL A 8 3.24 -7.88 7.64
N ALA A 9 2.53 -7.49 8.71
CA ALA A 9 2.89 -6.32 9.50
C ALA A 9 4.29 -6.46 10.11
N LYS A 10 4.66 -7.66 10.59
CA LYS A 10 6.01 -7.97 11.11
C LYS A 10 7.06 -7.78 10.03
N ARG A 11 6.85 -8.24 8.79
CA ARG A 11 7.81 -8.02 7.69
C ARG A 11 7.99 -6.55 7.34
N TYR A 12 6.89 -5.78 7.35
CA TYR A 12 6.96 -4.33 7.13
C TYR A 12 7.89 -3.63 8.13
N THR A 13 7.96 -4.08 9.40
CA THR A 13 8.81 -3.42 10.43
C THR A 13 10.29 -3.32 10.06
N THR A 14 10.78 -4.21 9.18
CA THR A 14 12.18 -4.23 8.70
C THR A 14 12.57 -2.91 8.02
N PHE A 15 11.65 -2.34 7.21
CA PHE A 15 11.91 -1.16 6.38
C PHE A 15 10.93 -0.01 6.64
N PHE A 16 9.87 -0.24 7.43
CA PHE A 16 8.78 0.70 7.67
C PHE A 16 8.54 0.92 9.16
N ASN A 17 8.08 2.11 9.51
CA ASN A 17 7.36 2.35 10.76
C ASN A 17 5.93 1.84 10.58
N VAL A 18 5.48 0.96 11.48
CA VAL A 18 4.16 0.30 11.40
C VAL A 18 3.30 0.79 12.56
N TYR A 19 2.10 1.26 12.24
CA TYR A 19 1.16 1.87 13.16
C TYR A 19 -0.15 1.08 13.14
N ARG A 20 -0.76 0.87 14.32
CA ARG A 20 -1.98 0.05 14.52
C ARG A 20 -3.00 0.84 15.33
N ASN A 21 -4.27 0.46 15.23
CA ASN A 21 -5.38 1.16 15.90
C ASN A 21 -5.55 2.61 15.41
N GLU A 22 -5.29 2.83 14.11
CA GLU A 22 -5.31 4.13 13.46
C GLU A 22 -6.44 4.18 12.44
N HIS A 23 -6.78 5.39 12.00
CA HIS A 23 -7.83 5.61 11.00
C HIS A 23 -7.28 6.38 9.80
N LEU A 24 -7.85 6.12 8.63
CA LEU A 24 -7.69 6.93 7.43
C LEU A 24 -9.05 7.58 7.14
N GLY A 25 -9.25 8.79 7.64
CA GLY A 25 -10.58 9.39 7.71
C GLY A 25 -11.52 8.51 8.54
N ASP A 26 -12.64 8.10 7.96
CA ASP A 26 -13.62 7.21 8.61
C ASP A 26 -13.30 5.72 8.44
N VAL A 27 -12.18 5.37 7.80
CA VAL A 27 -11.79 3.98 7.57
C VAL A 27 -10.87 3.49 8.69
N PRO A 28 -11.31 2.56 9.55
CA PRO A 28 -10.43 1.93 10.53
C PRO A 28 -9.39 1.07 9.81
N LEU A 29 -8.13 1.24 10.19
CA LEU A 29 -7.02 0.51 9.60
C LEU A 29 -6.63 -0.65 10.51
N THR A 30 -6.44 -1.83 9.93
CA THR A 30 -5.76 -2.94 10.60
C THR A 30 -4.34 -2.50 10.96
N PHE A 31 -3.66 -1.86 10.00
CA PHE A 31 -2.43 -1.10 10.22
C PHE A 31 -2.16 -0.17 9.04
N TYR A 32 -1.25 0.78 9.22
CA TYR A 32 -0.53 1.38 8.10
C TYR A 32 0.98 1.34 8.32
N ALA A 33 1.73 1.42 7.24
CA ALA A 33 3.18 1.39 7.24
C ALA A 33 3.74 2.57 6.43
N GLN A 34 4.70 3.30 6.99
CA GLN A 34 5.43 4.37 6.31
C GLN A 34 6.91 4.02 6.22
N TYR A 35 7.50 4.16 5.03
CA TYR A 35 8.90 3.82 4.79
C TYR A 35 9.84 4.61 5.71
N LYS A 36 10.83 3.92 6.32
CA LYS A 36 11.85 4.56 7.16
C LYS A 36 12.88 5.24 6.27
N ARG A 37 12.90 6.58 6.27
CA ARG A 37 14.06 7.32 5.74
C ARG A 37 15.25 7.08 6.66
N ARG A 38 16.28 6.35 6.21
CA ARG A 38 17.57 6.31 6.92
C ARG A 38 18.40 7.50 6.45
N ASP A 39 18.84 8.33 7.39
CA ASP A 39 19.75 9.47 7.14
C ASP A 39 21.20 9.05 6.82
N GLU A 40 21.45 7.74 6.67
CA GLU A 40 22.75 7.21 6.30
C GLU A 40 23.02 7.45 4.81
N LYS A 41 23.71 8.57 4.54
CA LYS A 41 24.50 8.85 3.34
C LYS A 41 24.76 7.59 2.49
N TYR A 42 24.08 7.50 1.34
CA TYR A 42 24.68 7.07 0.07
C TYR A 42 25.55 5.78 0.00
N PHE A 43 25.39 4.78 0.88
CA PHE A 43 26.26 3.58 0.86
C PHE A 43 25.58 2.20 0.89
N LEU A 44 24.30 2.08 0.51
CA LEU A 44 23.62 0.78 0.37
C LEU A 44 22.93 0.55 -0.99
N THR A 45 23.30 1.33 -2.02
CA THR A 45 22.77 1.24 -3.39
C THR A 45 23.10 -0.06 -4.14
N LYS A 46 23.87 -1.00 -3.56
CA LYS A 46 24.18 -2.28 -4.23
C LYS A 46 23.45 -3.52 -3.71
N LYS A 47 22.74 -3.46 -2.58
CA LYS A 47 21.95 -4.63 -2.07
C LYS A 47 20.43 -4.44 -2.07
N LEU A 48 19.94 -3.21 -2.29
CA LEU A 48 18.51 -2.88 -2.30
C LEU A 48 17.84 -2.97 -3.68
N ASN A 49 18.59 -3.18 -4.76
CA ASN A 49 18.06 -3.45 -6.11
C ASN A 49 17.13 -4.68 -6.18
N VAL A 50 17.08 -5.49 -5.12
CA VAL A 50 16.17 -6.63 -5.03
C VAL A 50 14.73 -6.20 -4.71
N TRP A 51 14.46 -4.98 -4.21
CA TRP A 51 13.12 -4.59 -3.74
C TRP A 51 12.53 -3.31 -4.35
N GLY A 52 13.28 -2.55 -5.17
CA GLY A 52 12.74 -1.39 -5.91
C GLY A 52 12.19 -0.24 -5.06
N ILE A 53 12.43 -0.23 -3.74
CA ILE A 53 11.96 0.82 -2.84
C ILE A 53 12.96 1.99 -2.89
N GLU A 54 13.05 2.65 -4.05
CA GLU A 54 13.80 3.90 -4.20
C GLU A 54 12.96 5.13 -3.78
N ASN A 55 11.64 4.97 -3.73
CA ASN A 55 10.68 6.04 -3.43
C ASN A 55 10.06 5.88 -2.03
N GLN A 56 9.69 7.01 -1.42
CA GLN A 56 8.91 7.01 -0.19
C GLN A 56 7.62 6.21 -0.41
N GLN A 57 7.23 5.39 0.55
CA GLN A 57 6.05 4.55 0.42
C GLN A 57 5.18 4.61 1.68
N VAL A 58 3.87 4.67 1.46
CA VAL A 58 2.84 4.57 2.50
C VAL A 58 1.87 3.47 2.10
N VAL A 59 1.62 2.53 3.02
CA VAL A 59 0.72 1.40 2.80
C VAL A 59 -0.38 1.41 3.86
N PHE A 60 -1.63 1.44 3.44
CA PHE A 60 -2.81 1.34 4.29
C PHE A 60 -3.43 -0.03 4.13
N VAL A 61 -3.71 -0.72 5.24
CA VAL A 61 -4.27 -2.07 5.20
C VAL A 61 -5.55 -2.12 6.01
N ILE A 62 -6.60 -2.66 5.38
CA ILE A 62 -7.87 -2.98 6.01
C ILE A 62 -8.19 -4.46 5.80
N GLU A 63 -8.97 -5.03 6.70
CA GLU A 63 -9.48 -6.39 6.58
C GLU A 63 -11.01 -6.40 6.41
N LYS A 64 -11.50 -7.32 5.59
CA LYS A 64 -12.93 -7.50 5.31
C LYS A 64 -13.24 -8.97 5.05
N ASP A 65 -14.35 -9.49 5.57
CA ASP A 65 -14.81 -10.82 5.18
C ASP A 65 -15.38 -10.81 3.76
N HIS A 66 -16.09 -9.75 3.38
CA HIS A 66 -16.65 -9.58 2.04
C HIS A 66 -16.21 -8.23 1.46
N VAL A 67 -15.65 -8.25 0.26
CA VAL A 67 -15.12 -7.06 -0.40
C VAL A 67 -16.06 -6.63 -1.52
N THR A 68 -16.67 -5.47 -1.34
CA THR A 68 -17.55 -4.83 -2.32
C THR A 68 -16.85 -3.72 -3.10
N LEU A 69 -17.45 -3.27 -4.20
CA LEU A 69 -16.99 -2.05 -4.87
C LEU A 69 -16.99 -0.83 -3.94
N ALA A 70 -17.96 -0.73 -3.02
CA ALA A 70 -18.09 0.40 -2.11
C ALA A 70 -16.91 0.50 -1.13
N ASP A 71 -16.42 -0.65 -0.63
CA ASP A 71 -15.23 -0.70 0.23
C ASP A 71 -13.99 -0.13 -0.49
N ILE A 72 -13.77 -0.56 -1.75
CA ILE A 72 -12.66 -0.07 -2.58
C ILE A 72 -12.79 1.43 -2.85
N GLN A 73 -14.02 1.91 -3.14
CA GLN A 73 -14.26 3.32 -3.37
C GLN A 73 -14.07 4.16 -2.10
N GLN A 74 -14.47 3.67 -0.93
CA GLN A 74 -14.26 4.36 0.33
C GLN A 74 -12.76 4.49 0.63
N LEU A 75 -12.02 3.38 0.61
CA LEU A 75 -10.57 3.39 0.84
C LEU A 75 -9.85 4.32 -0.17
N LYS A 76 -10.26 4.28 -1.44
CA LYS A 76 -9.74 5.20 -2.47
C LYS A 76 -9.96 6.66 -2.12
N ARG A 77 -11.17 7.04 -1.72
CA ARG A 77 -11.52 8.44 -1.40
C ARG A 77 -10.70 8.92 -0.21
N GLU A 78 -10.71 8.18 0.89
CA GLU A 78 -10.01 8.57 2.11
C GLU A 78 -8.50 8.66 1.88
N MET A 79 -7.92 7.70 1.17
CA MET A 79 -6.50 7.73 0.79
C MET A 79 -6.16 8.96 -0.04
N LEU A 80 -6.95 9.32 -1.05
CA LEU A 80 -6.68 10.48 -1.90
C LEU A 80 -6.87 11.82 -1.17
N TYR A 81 -7.81 11.86 -0.22
CA TYR A 81 -8.10 13.03 0.59
C TYR A 81 -6.99 13.29 1.61
N HIS A 82 -6.58 12.26 2.36
CA HIS A 82 -5.61 12.40 3.44
C HIS A 82 -4.13 12.26 3.02
N ALA A 83 -3.84 11.86 1.78
CA ALA A 83 -2.49 11.59 1.28
C ALA A 83 -1.44 12.65 1.65
N GLU A 84 -1.80 13.93 1.58
CA GLU A 84 -0.87 15.04 1.81
C GLU A 84 -0.29 15.06 3.23
N SER A 85 -1.04 14.56 4.22
CA SER A 85 -0.58 14.47 5.62
C SER A 85 0.57 13.48 5.82
N TYR A 86 0.76 12.56 4.88
CA TYR A 86 1.81 11.53 4.91
C TYR A 86 3.04 11.90 4.09
N ILE A 87 3.03 13.07 3.43
CA ILE A 87 4.14 13.51 2.60
C ILE A 87 5.18 14.22 3.48
N PRO A 88 6.46 13.87 3.37
CA PRO A 88 7.51 14.59 4.08
C PRO A 88 7.53 16.08 3.71
N LYS A 89 7.61 16.96 4.71
CA LYS A 89 7.53 18.42 4.53
C LYS A 89 8.83 19.08 4.02
N HIS A 90 9.84 18.31 3.65
CA HIS A 90 11.14 18.84 3.22
C HIS A 90 11.22 19.09 1.71
N SER A 91 11.96 20.12 1.30
CA SER A 91 11.99 20.67 -0.06
C SER A 91 12.50 19.73 -1.17
N GLU A 92 13.17 18.63 -0.82
CA GLU A 92 13.72 17.68 -1.80
C GLU A 92 12.82 16.45 -2.07
N HIS A 93 11.60 16.41 -1.54
CA HIS A 93 10.71 15.27 -1.74
C HIS A 93 10.16 15.22 -3.18
N MET A 94 10.60 14.23 -3.97
CA MET A 94 10.15 14.06 -5.35
C MET A 94 8.83 13.27 -5.47
N SER A 95 8.74 12.08 -4.86
CA SER A 95 7.52 11.29 -4.96
C SER A 95 7.26 10.35 -3.78
N THR A 96 5.97 10.12 -3.53
CA THR A 96 5.48 9.10 -2.58
C THR A 96 4.55 8.12 -3.30
N SER A 97 4.82 6.83 -3.16
CA SER A 97 3.89 5.76 -3.57
C SER A 97 2.91 5.45 -2.44
N PHE A 98 1.62 5.50 -2.75
CA PHE A 98 0.53 5.18 -1.84
C PHE A 98 -0.16 3.89 -2.28
N LEU A 99 -0.29 2.94 -1.36
CA LEU A 99 -0.97 1.68 -1.61
C LEU A 99 -2.06 1.47 -0.55
N GLY A 100 -3.31 1.38 -0.97
CA GLY A 100 -4.39 0.86 -0.12
C GLY A 100 -4.62 -0.62 -0.41
N VAL A 101 -4.64 -1.48 0.62
CA VAL A 101 -4.82 -2.92 0.48
C VAL A 101 -6.01 -3.38 1.31
N VAL A 102 -6.91 -4.14 0.68
CA VAL A 102 -7.98 -4.88 1.36
C VAL A 102 -7.58 -6.35 1.43
N VAL A 103 -7.48 -6.90 2.64
CA VAL A 103 -7.26 -8.33 2.85
C VAL A 103 -8.62 -8.99 3.09
N ALA A 104 -8.94 -9.98 2.27
CA ALA A 104 -10.23 -10.64 2.19
C ALA A 104 -10.15 -12.10 2.63
N ASN A 105 -11.05 -12.53 3.52
CA ASN A 105 -11.17 -13.93 3.96
C ASN A 105 -12.44 -14.63 3.45
N GLY A 106 -13.29 -13.93 2.71
CA GLY A 106 -14.47 -14.46 2.04
C GLY A 106 -14.68 -13.78 0.69
N ARG A 107 -15.92 -13.73 0.20
CA ARG A 107 -16.26 -13.31 -1.17
C ARG A 107 -15.66 -11.95 -1.56
N VAL A 108 -15.05 -11.90 -2.74
CA VAL A 108 -14.62 -10.67 -3.42
C VAL A 108 -15.49 -10.45 -4.67
N GLU A 109 -16.10 -9.27 -4.79
CA GLU A 109 -16.87 -8.92 -5.99
C GLU A 109 -15.96 -8.69 -7.21
N GLU A 110 -16.40 -9.15 -8.38
CA GLU A 110 -15.68 -8.91 -9.64
C GLU A 110 -15.56 -7.41 -9.96
N SER A 111 -16.54 -6.61 -9.57
CA SER A 111 -16.54 -5.15 -9.67
C SER A 111 -15.38 -4.53 -8.85
N ALA A 112 -15.12 -5.03 -7.64
CA ALA A 112 -14.00 -4.62 -6.80
C ALA A 112 -12.66 -4.99 -7.44
N ILE A 113 -12.54 -6.20 -7.99
CA ILE A 113 -11.35 -6.65 -8.72
C ILE A 113 -11.07 -5.76 -9.93
N LYS A 114 -12.10 -5.45 -10.74
CA LYS A 114 -11.99 -4.54 -11.89
C LYS A 114 -11.55 -3.14 -11.45
N ALA A 115 -12.08 -2.64 -10.33
CA ALA A 115 -11.72 -1.34 -9.79
C ALA A 115 -10.24 -1.27 -9.40
N VAL A 116 -9.72 -2.25 -8.66
CA VAL A 116 -8.30 -2.23 -8.25
C VAL A 116 -7.33 -2.49 -9.40
N ARG A 117 -7.71 -3.32 -10.39
CA ARG A 117 -6.87 -3.59 -11.59
C ARG A 117 -6.75 -2.37 -12.52
N SER A 118 -7.76 -1.51 -12.55
CA SER A 118 -7.77 -0.30 -13.39
C SER A 118 -7.25 0.94 -12.66
N PHE A 119 -7.23 0.93 -11.33
CA PHE A 119 -6.87 2.12 -10.55
C PHE A 119 -5.35 2.34 -10.50
N ARG A 120 -4.94 3.42 -11.16
CA ARG A 120 -3.68 4.12 -10.95
C ARG A 120 -3.97 5.61 -11.02
N LYS A 121 -3.46 6.40 -10.08
CA LYS A 121 -3.56 7.86 -10.13
C LYS A 121 -2.23 8.52 -9.80
N ILE A 122 -1.90 9.59 -10.52
CA ILE A 122 -0.82 10.50 -10.17
C ILE A 122 -1.47 11.81 -9.70
N LYS A 123 -1.03 12.36 -8.57
CA LYS A 123 -1.52 13.64 -8.01
C LYS A 123 -0.31 14.50 -7.63
N PHE A 124 -0.22 15.70 -8.19
CA PHE A 124 0.77 16.68 -7.77
C PHE A 124 0.28 17.41 -6.53
N PHE A 125 1.19 17.69 -5.59
CA PHE A 125 0.88 18.42 -4.37
C PHE A 125 1.45 19.84 -4.45
N LYS A 126 0.70 20.82 -3.92
CA LYS A 126 1.09 22.24 -3.86
C LYS A 126 1.75 22.74 -5.15
N TYR A 127 1.02 22.68 -6.27
CA TYR A 127 1.48 23.13 -7.59
C TYR A 127 2.77 22.44 -8.11
N GLY A 128 3.13 21.27 -7.57
CA GLY A 128 4.31 20.51 -7.98
C GLY A 128 5.56 20.76 -7.12
N PHE A 129 5.52 21.72 -6.18
CA PHE A 129 6.66 22.04 -5.32
C PHE A 129 6.90 21.05 -4.18
N HIS A 130 5.93 20.16 -3.90
CA HIS A 130 6.04 19.15 -2.84
C HIS A 130 5.98 17.72 -3.41
N GLY A 131 6.45 17.57 -4.65
CA GLY A 131 6.45 16.30 -5.35
C GLY A 131 5.08 15.83 -5.80
N TRP A 132 5.00 14.56 -6.18
CA TRP A 132 3.77 13.90 -6.61
C TRP A 132 3.54 12.58 -5.86
N GLY A 133 2.27 12.23 -5.73
CA GLY A 133 1.84 10.94 -5.21
C GLY A 133 1.45 10.02 -6.34
N GLU A 134 1.90 8.77 -6.29
CA GLU A 134 1.40 7.71 -7.16
C GLU A 134 0.57 6.72 -6.35
N PHE A 135 -0.67 6.48 -6.77
CA PHE A 135 -1.68 5.78 -5.97
C PHE A 135 -2.11 4.47 -6.62
N TYR A 136 -2.16 3.43 -5.81
CA TYR A 136 -2.62 2.10 -6.18
C TYR A 136 -3.58 1.55 -5.12
N LEU A 137 -4.43 0.63 -5.55
CA LEU A 137 -5.28 -0.17 -4.66
C LEU A 137 -5.03 -1.65 -4.96
N GLY A 138 -5.04 -2.47 -3.92
CA GLY A 138 -4.83 -3.89 -3.98
C GLY A 138 -5.89 -4.66 -3.20
N ILE A 139 -6.16 -5.89 -3.63
CA ILE A 139 -6.91 -6.89 -2.87
C ILE A 139 -6.01 -8.10 -2.69
N VAL A 140 -5.98 -8.66 -1.48
CA VAL A 140 -5.42 -9.98 -1.19
C VAL A 140 -6.59 -10.89 -0.85
N HIS A 141 -6.81 -11.95 -1.62
CA HIS A 141 -7.88 -12.91 -1.39
C HIS A 141 -7.29 -14.19 -0.81
N LEU A 142 -7.41 -14.36 0.51
CA LEU A 142 -6.74 -15.45 1.23
C LEU A 142 -7.23 -16.85 0.82
N PRO A 143 -8.55 -17.12 0.68
CA PRO A 143 -9.03 -18.45 0.33
C PRO A 143 -8.53 -18.97 -1.02
N GLU A 144 -8.42 -18.08 -2.01
CA GLU A 144 -7.98 -18.43 -3.37
C GLU A 144 -6.48 -18.21 -3.60
N GLU A 145 -5.75 -17.79 -2.56
CA GLU A 145 -4.33 -17.43 -2.63
C GLU A 145 -4.02 -16.50 -3.83
N ASP A 146 -4.87 -15.51 -4.07
CA ASP A 146 -4.73 -14.58 -5.20
C ASP A 146 -4.61 -13.13 -4.75
N LEU A 147 -4.08 -12.28 -5.62
CA LEU A 147 -3.98 -10.86 -5.39
C LEU A 147 -4.25 -10.04 -6.65
N PHE A 148 -5.00 -8.96 -6.47
CA PHE A 148 -5.47 -8.10 -7.54
C PHE A 148 -4.95 -6.70 -7.34
N VAL A 149 -4.23 -6.17 -8.32
CA VAL A 149 -3.70 -4.80 -8.33
C VAL A 149 -3.49 -4.37 -9.78
N HIS A 150 -3.47 -3.07 -10.03
CA HIS A 150 -3.02 -2.55 -11.31
C HIS A 150 -1.63 -3.08 -11.69
N ARG A 151 -1.37 -3.33 -12.98
CA ARG A 151 -0.12 -3.96 -13.47
C ARG A 151 1.15 -3.26 -12.97
N LYS A 152 1.15 -1.92 -12.94
CA LYS A 152 2.26 -1.10 -12.43
C LYS A 152 2.38 -1.09 -10.90
N GLY A 153 1.37 -1.55 -10.17
CA GLY A 153 1.41 -1.66 -8.71
C GLY A 153 1.84 -3.02 -8.19
N LYS A 154 2.17 -3.97 -9.08
CA LYS A 154 2.54 -5.35 -8.70
C LYS A 154 3.75 -5.40 -7.75
N GLU A 155 4.72 -4.51 -7.93
CA GLU A 155 5.92 -4.44 -7.10
C GLU A 155 5.60 -4.08 -5.65
N PHE A 156 4.65 -3.17 -5.42
CA PHE A 156 4.22 -2.75 -4.08
C PHE A 156 3.47 -3.85 -3.31
N MET A 157 2.94 -4.86 -4.01
CA MET A 157 2.25 -6.02 -3.42
C MET A 157 3.18 -7.19 -3.07
N ARG A 158 4.51 -7.05 -3.24
CA ARG A 158 5.45 -8.18 -3.13
C ARG A 158 5.53 -8.79 -1.72
N LEU A 159 5.44 -7.97 -0.67
CA LEU A 159 5.42 -8.47 0.71
C LEU A 159 4.18 -9.34 0.96
N PHE A 160 3.00 -8.85 0.55
CA PHE A 160 1.75 -9.62 0.61
C PHE A 160 1.84 -10.92 -0.18
N ARG A 161 2.38 -10.88 -1.40
CA ARG A 161 2.57 -12.06 -2.26
C ARG A 161 3.46 -13.11 -1.59
N THR A 162 4.56 -12.67 -1.00
CA THR A 162 5.54 -13.56 -0.36
C THR A 162 4.93 -14.23 0.86
N GLU A 163 4.18 -13.49 1.67
CA GLU A 163 3.46 -14.05 2.82
C GLU A 163 2.33 -14.98 2.44
N LEU A 164 1.71 -14.75 1.28
CA LEU A 164 0.64 -15.61 0.77
C LEU A 164 1.18 -16.92 0.16
N GLY A 165 2.51 -17.08 0.04
CA GLY A 165 3.12 -18.29 -0.50
C GLY A 165 3.09 -18.40 -2.04
N ILE A 166 2.59 -17.39 -2.75
CA ILE A 166 2.57 -17.38 -4.23
C ILE A 166 4.01 -17.26 -4.76
N LYS A 167 4.55 -18.36 -5.29
CA LYS A 167 5.84 -18.36 -6.02
C LYS A 167 5.67 -17.62 -7.35
N GLY A 168 6.65 -16.80 -7.70
CA GLY A 168 6.57 -15.85 -8.82
C GLY A 168 6.26 -16.49 -10.17
N GLY A 169 5.43 -15.79 -10.95
CA GLY A 169 5.28 -15.96 -12.40
C GLY A 169 5.77 -14.73 -13.14
#